data_AF-A0A2W6B7S4-F1
#
_entry.id   AF-A0A2W6B7S4-F1
#
_cell.length_a   1.000
_cell.length_b   1.000
_cell.length_c   1.000
_cell.angle_alpha   90.00
_cell.angle_beta   90.00
_cell.angle_gamma   90.00
#
_symmetry.space_group_name_H-M   'P 1'
#
loop_
_entity.id
_entity.type
_entity.pdbx_description
1 polymer ?
#
loop_
_entity_poly.entity_id
_entity_poly.type
_entity_poly.pdbx_seq_one_letter_code
_entity_poly.pdbx_strand_id
1 'polypeptide(L)'
;MEQRAEKALNYEDALRVIGRQLDAEPAYHVRILEVDNGFTVRYQPTSQQTDERTMRFTWDRLHDLVVFNSAGRGLTRKRGRYQGMWAEFPNGHQGFFRTLGATMDRDNGSGLAVDEVSDGVQISYVRADPDNSLRTQEHHTVLREPEIRAMIESAQGRRSR
;
A
#
# COMPACT_ATOMS: atom_id res chain seq x y z
N MET A 1 -18.62 -26.64 5.52
CA MET A 1 -18.00 -26.08 4.31
C MET A 1 -18.62 -24.72 4.09
N GLU A 2 -17.98 -23.70 4.65
CA GLU A 2 -18.48 -22.33 4.62
C GLU A 2 -18.08 -21.71 3.28
N GLN A 3 -19.08 -21.32 2.48
CA GLN A 3 -18.91 -20.74 1.16
C GLN A 3 -18.26 -19.36 1.28
N ARG A 4 -16.94 -19.29 1.19
CA ARG A 4 -16.22 -18.01 1.03
C ARG A 4 -15.97 -17.79 -0.46
N ALA A 5 -16.99 -17.24 -1.12
CA ALA A 5 -16.84 -16.62 -2.44
C ALA A 5 -17.53 -15.25 -2.45
N GLU A 6 -17.38 -14.49 -1.36
CA GLU A 6 -17.25 -13.04 -1.51
C GLU A 6 -15.92 -12.80 -2.23
N LYS A 7 -15.98 -12.00 -3.29
CA LYS A 7 -14.86 -11.69 -4.17
C LYS A 7 -13.66 -11.28 -3.30
N ALA A 8 -12.63 -12.13 -3.24
CA ALA A 8 -11.43 -11.87 -2.46
C ALA A 8 -10.90 -10.49 -2.85
N LEU A 9 -10.82 -9.58 -1.88
CA LEU A 9 -10.30 -8.25 -2.10
C LEU A 9 -8.84 -8.36 -2.57
N ASN A 10 -8.49 -7.74 -3.68
CA ASN A 10 -7.12 -7.78 -4.20
C ASN A 10 -6.21 -6.76 -3.49
N TYR A 11 -4.89 -6.91 -3.63
CA TYR A 11 -3.93 -6.03 -3.00
C TYR A 11 -4.00 -4.61 -3.57
N GLU A 12 -4.27 -4.43 -4.87
CA GLU A 12 -4.44 -3.09 -5.46
C GLU A 12 -5.49 -2.28 -4.69
N ASP A 13 -6.66 -2.85 -4.44
CA ASP A 13 -7.76 -2.16 -3.76
C ASP A 13 -7.47 -1.96 -2.27
N ALA A 14 -6.97 -2.99 -1.59
CA ALA A 14 -6.61 -2.92 -0.17
C ALA A 14 -5.56 -1.84 0.10
N LEU A 15 -4.43 -1.89 -0.62
CA LEU A 15 -3.32 -0.96 -0.44
C LEU A 15 -3.67 0.45 -0.92
N ARG A 16 -4.51 0.59 -1.95
CA ARG A 16 -5.04 1.89 -2.36
C ARG A 16 -5.83 2.57 -1.24
N VAL A 17 -6.68 1.82 -0.52
CA VAL A 17 -7.45 2.36 0.60
C VAL A 17 -6.54 2.72 1.77
N ILE A 18 -5.56 1.88 2.09
CA ILE A 18 -4.57 2.17 3.13
C ILE A 18 -3.78 3.44 2.79
N GLY A 19 -3.27 3.54 1.56
CA GLY A 19 -2.56 4.73 1.09
C GLY A 19 -3.43 5.99 1.14
N ARG A 20 -4.71 5.90 0.75
CA ARG A 20 -5.66 7.02 0.89
C ARG A 20 -5.86 7.44 2.35
N GLN A 21 -5.89 6.49 3.27
CA GLN A 21 -6.05 6.77 4.70
C GLN A 21 -4.79 7.41 5.28
N LEU A 22 -3.61 6.97 4.87
CA LEU A 22 -2.33 7.62 5.18
C LEU A 22 -2.27 9.03 4.57
N ASP A 23 -2.86 9.24 3.41
CA ASP A 23 -2.90 10.56 2.79
C ASP A 23 -3.87 11.54 3.49
N ALA A 24 -4.79 11.05 4.31
CA ALA A 24 -5.75 11.91 5.01
C ALA A 24 -5.11 12.73 6.15
N GLU A 25 -3.94 12.33 6.63
CA GLU A 25 -3.24 12.91 7.77
C GLU A 25 -1.74 12.97 7.45
N PRO A 26 -0.92 13.81 8.10
CA PRO A 26 0.53 13.69 7.96
C PRO A 26 0.97 12.34 8.54
N ALA A 27 1.61 11.50 7.71
CA ALA A 27 2.14 10.21 8.11
C ALA A 27 3.61 10.12 7.72
N TYR A 28 4.45 9.80 8.70
CA TYR A 28 5.90 9.67 8.58
C TYR A 28 6.34 8.31 9.15
N HIS A 29 7.47 7.80 8.68
CA HIS A 29 8.03 6.52 9.16
C HIS A 29 7.00 5.39 9.05
N VAL A 30 6.30 5.34 7.92
CA VAL A 30 5.22 4.38 7.69
C VAL A 30 5.80 2.96 7.66
N ARG A 31 5.23 2.08 8.47
CA ARG A 31 5.46 0.63 8.46
C ARG A 31 4.14 -0.08 8.20
N ILE A 32 4.10 -0.93 7.18
CA ILE A 32 2.94 -1.78 6.87
C ILE A 32 3.39 -3.23 6.97
N LEU A 33 2.64 -4.03 7.72
CA LEU A 33 2.85 -5.46 7.82
C LEU A 33 1.54 -6.17 7.53
N GLU A 34 1.58 -7.09 6.57
CA GLU A 34 0.51 -8.05 6.35
C GLU A 34 0.48 -9.08 7.49
N VAL A 35 -0.73 -9.36 7.96
CA VAL A 35 -1.02 -10.33 9.01
C VAL A 35 -2.19 -11.20 8.56
N ASP A 36 -2.42 -12.34 9.21
CA ASP A 36 -3.41 -13.33 8.78
C ASP A 36 -4.81 -12.77 8.45
N ASN A 37 -5.24 -11.70 9.13
CA ASN A 37 -6.55 -11.09 8.95
C ASN A 37 -6.55 -9.72 8.25
N GLY A 38 -5.42 -9.28 7.67
CA GLY A 38 -5.33 -8.04 6.90
C GLY A 38 -3.98 -7.33 7.08
N PHE A 39 -4.00 -6.07 7.48
CA PHE A 39 -2.78 -5.27 7.64
C PHE A 39 -2.72 -4.54 8.98
N THR A 40 -1.52 -4.45 9.53
CA THR A 40 -1.17 -3.50 10.58
C THR A 40 -0.33 -2.39 9.98
N VAL A 41 -0.77 -1.15 10.17
CA VAL A 41 -0.10 0.05 9.69
C VAL A 41 0.34 0.87 10.88
N ARG A 42 1.61 1.22 10.95
CA ARG A 42 2.22 2.05 11.99
C ARG A 42 2.80 3.29 11.34
N TYR A 43 2.63 4.46 11.94
CA TYR A 43 3.20 5.71 11.43
C TYR A 43 3.28 6.74 12.55
N GLN A 44 4.09 7.78 12.35
CA GLN A 44 4.20 8.94 13.22
C GLN A 44 3.44 10.12 12.59
N PRO A 45 2.61 10.86 13.37
CA PRO A 45 1.83 11.99 12.85
C PRO A 45 2.68 13.24 12.63
N THR A 46 3.90 13.28 13.17
CA THR A 46 4.86 14.37 12.99
C THR A 46 6.26 13.78 12.85
N SER A 47 7.16 14.44 12.14
CA SER A 47 8.54 13.99 11.97
C SER A 47 9.42 14.15 13.23
N GLN A 48 8.95 14.89 14.25
CA GLN A 48 9.73 15.21 15.45
C GLN A 48 9.25 14.47 16.70
N GLN A 49 8.13 13.75 16.64
CA GLN A 49 7.54 13.06 17.79
C GLN A 49 7.70 11.54 17.66
N THR A 50 8.00 10.90 18.78
CA THR A 50 8.02 9.44 18.91
C THR A 50 6.64 8.81 19.05
N ASP A 51 5.58 9.62 19.09
CA ASP A 51 4.21 9.15 19.26
C ASP A 51 3.76 8.37 18.03
N GLU A 52 3.84 7.06 18.13
CA GLU A 52 3.49 6.16 17.05
C GLU A 52 2.00 5.81 17.10
N ARG A 53 1.33 5.95 15.96
CA ARG A 53 -0.04 5.51 15.78
C ARG A 53 -0.06 4.16 15.10
N THR A 54 -0.91 3.26 15.60
CA THR A 54 -1.16 1.96 15.00
C THR A 54 -2.60 1.88 14.52
N MET A 55 -2.79 1.50 13.26
CA MET A 55 -4.07 1.23 12.64
C MET A 55 -4.13 -0.22 12.18
N ARG A 56 -5.23 -0.91 12.51
CA ARG A 56 -5.51 -2.26 12.03
C ARG A 56 -6.61 -2.22 10.97
N PHE A 57 -6.31 -2.85 9.83
CA PHE A 57 -7.19 -2.98 8.69
C PHE A 57 -7.48 -4.47 8.50
N THR A 58 -8.63 -4.94 8.98
CA THR A 58 -9.06 -6.30 8.67
C THR A 58 -9.52 -6.40 7.21
N TRP A 59 -9.49 -7.60 6.63
CA TRP A 59 -10.02 -7.83 5.28
C TRP A 59 -11.47 -7.35 5.12
N ASP A 60 -12.34 -7.66 6.08
CA ASP A 60 -13.75 -7.21 6.06
C ASP A 60 -13.85 -5.67 6.09
N ARG A 61 -13.06 -5.02 6.95
CA ARG A 61 -13.02 -3.55 7.03
C ARG A 61 -12.50 -2.94 5.74
N LEU A 62 -11.49 -3.54 5.12
CA LEU A 62 -10.95 -3.07 3.84
C LEU A 62 -11.99 -3.20 2.73
N HIS A 63 -12.72 -4.31 2.69
CA HIS A 63 -13.81 -4.51 1.75
C HIS A 63 -14.87 -3.42 1.91
N ASP A 64 -15.32 -3.15 3.14
CA ASP A 64 -16.27 -2.07 3.43
C ASP A 64 -15.76 -0.70 2.98
N LEU A 65 -14.49 -0.40 3.27
CA LEU A 65 -13.87 0.87 2.88
C LEU A 65 -13.74 1.01 1.36
N VAL A 66 -13.49 -0.08 0.64
CA VAL A 66 -13.41 -0.10 -0.84
C VAL A 66 -14.80 0.16 -1.43
N VAL A 67 -15.84 -0.51 -0.92
CA VAL A 67 -17.23 -0.27 -1.32
C VAL A 67 -17.64 1.19 -1.02
N PHE A 68 -17.34 1.68 0.18
CA PHE A 68 -17.63 3.06 0.58
C PHE A 68 -16.93 4.09 -0.30
N ASN A 69 -15.65 3.85 -0.63
CA ASN A 69 -14.86 4.76 -1.46
C ASN A 69 -15.26 4.74 -2.94
N SER A 70 -15.67 3.58 -3.47
CA SER A 70 -16.13 3.44 -4.86
C SER A 70 -17.50 4.07 -5.11
N ALA A 71 -18.37 4.11 -4.10
CA ALA A 71 -19.66 4.79 -4.14
C ALA A 71 -19.57 6.34 -4.16
N GLY A 72 -18.37 6.92 -4.27
CA GLY A 72 -18.16 8.38 -4.27
C GLY A 72 -18.43 9.04 -2.91
N ARG A 73 -18.68 8.26 -1.86
CA ARG A 73 -18.94 8.75 -0.49
C ARG A 73 -17.67 8.92 0.35
N GLY A 74 -16.52 8.54 -0.21
CA GLY A 74 -15.22 8.68 0.43
C GLY A 74 -14.88 10.14 0.69
N LEU A 75 -14.61 10.46 1.96
CA LEU A 75 -14.15 11.75 2.50
C LEU A 75 -13.36 12.62 1.49
N THR A 76 -13.92 13.78 1.16
CA THR A 76 -13.19 14.96 0.67
C THR A 76 -12.36 15.54 1.82
N ARG A 77 -11.37 14.78 2.32
CA ARG A 77 -10.44 15.29 3.32
C ARG A 77 -9.41 16.18 2.63
N LYS A 78 -9.16 17.36 3.23
CA LYS A 78 -8.01 18.20 2.90
C LYS A 78 -6.76 17.30 2.93
N ARG A 79 -6.08 17.17 1.79
CA ARG A 79 -4.78 16.50 1.72
C ARG A 79 -3.86 17.12 2.79
N GLY A 80 -3.24 16.28 3.61
CA GLY A 80 -2.15 16.73 4.47
C GLY A 80 -1.09 17.38 3.60
N ARG A 81 -0.52 18.50 4.04
CA ARG A 81 0.72 19.00 3.45
C ARG A 81 1.84 18.12 3.99
N TYR A 82 2.28 17.12 3.23
CA TYR A 82 3.43 16.30 3.62
C TYR A 82 4.71 17.14 3.55
N GLN A 83 5.67 16.77 4.39
CA GLN A 83 7.08 17.13 4.20
C GLN A 83 7.85 15.87 3.83
N GLY A 84 8.99 16.01 3.15
CA GLY A 84 9.82 14.88 2.73
C GLY A 84 9.39 14.25 1.39
N MET A 85 9.82 13.00 1.17
CA MET A 85 9.71 12.28 -0.11
C MET A 85 8.29 12.28 -0.69
N TRP A 86 7.26 12.08 0.14
CA TRP A 86 5.87 12.00 -0.32
C TRP A 86 5.29 13.32 -0.84
N ALA A 87 5.90 14.46 -0.50
CA ALA A 87 5.43 15.78 -0.94
C ALA A 87 5.55 15.97 -2.45
N GLU A 88 6.47 15.26 -3.10
CA GLU A 88 6.71 15.36 -4.54
C GLU A 88 5.75 14.52 -5.40
N PHE A 89 4.96 13.64 -4.76
CA PHE A 89 4.06 12.74 -5.45
C PHE A 89 2.63 13.30 -5.44
N PRO A 90 2.00 13.56 -6.61
CA PRO A 90 0.69 14.21 -6.70
C PRO A 90 -0.47 13.40 -6.09
N ASN A 91 -0.23 12.11 -5.79
CA ASN A 91 -1.17 11.20 -5.12
C ASN A 91 -0.58 10.57 -3.85
N GLY A 92 0.47 11.17 -3.27
CA GLY A 92 1.09 10.74 -2.02
C GLY A 92 1.33 9.23 -1.93
N HIS A 93 0.98 8.67 -0.78
CA HIS A 93 1.04 7.24 -0.49
C HIS A 93 0.07 6.44 -1.37
N GLN A 94 -1.14 6.96 -1.64
CA GLN A 94 -2.15 6.24 -2.42
C GLN A 94 -1.63 5.83 -3.80
N GLY A 95 -0.92 6.72 -4.50
CA GLY A 95 -0.37 6.44 -5.83
C GLY A 95 0.64 5.30 -5.83
N PHE A 96 1.56 5.33 -4.86
CA PHE A 96 2.57 4.31 -4.65
C PHE A 96 1.94 2.97 -4.25
N PHE A 97 1.14 2.94 -3.18
CA PHE A 97 0.55 1.72 -2.64
C PHE A 97 -0.41 1.04 -3.61
N ARG A 98 -1.18 1.82 -4.39
CA ARG A 98 -1.98 1.24 -5.49
C ARG A 98 -1.10 0.50 -6.49
N THR A 99 0.02 1.11 -6.87
CA THR A 99 0.94 0.52 -7.85
C THR A 99 1.64 -0.73 -7.30
N LEU A 100 2.01 -0.70 -6.02
CA LEU A 100 2.58 -1.85 -5.32
C LEU A 100 1.58 -3.00 -5.27
N GLY A 101 0.33 -2.74 -4.91
CA GLY A 101 -0.72 -3.76 -4.87
C GLY A 101 -0.97 -4.39 -6.23
N ALA A 102 -1.02 -3.59 -7.30
CA ALA A 102 -1.16 -4.10 -8.66
C ALA A 102 0.05 -4.91 -9.15
N THR A 103 1.23 -4.71 -8.56
CA THR A 103 2.41 -5.56 -8.81
C THR A 103 2.30 -6.87 -8.04
N MET A 104 1.92 -6.82 -6.76
CA MET A 104 1.69 -8.03 -5.97
C MET A 104 0.59 -8.92 -6.57
N ASP A 105 -0.53 -8.34 -6.99
CA ASP A 105 -1.62 -9.07 -7.63
C ASP A 105 -1.17 -9.79 -8.91
N ARG A 106 -0.25 -9.18 -9.67
CA ARG A 106 0.33 -9.80 -10.88
C ARG A 106 1.28 -10.94 -10.54
N ASP A 107 2.05 -10.77 -9.47
CA ASP A 107 3.09 -11.71 -9.04
C ASP A 107 2.52 -12.83 -8.15
N ASN A 108 1.20 -12.86 -7.89
CA ASN A 108 0.56 -13.67 -6.85
C ASN A 108 1.32 -13.57 -5.51
N GLY A 109 1.66 -12.33 -5.15
CA GLY A 109 2.44 -12.02 -3.96
C GLY A 109 1.63 -12.13 -2.66
N SER A 110 2.32 -12.44 -1.56
CA SER A 110 1.74 -12.47 -0.22
C SER A 110 2.81 -12.19 0.86
N GLY A 111 2.40 -11.87 2.08
CA GLY A 111 3.30 -11.63 3.19
C GLY A 111 4.05 -10.30 3.06
N LEU A 112 3.33 -9.26 2.64
CA LEU A 112 3.89 -7.93 2.44
C LEU A 112 4.43 -7.32 3.74
N ALA A 113 5.65 -6.82 3.70
CA ALA A 113 6.18 -5.83 4.62
C ALA A 113 6.69 -4.61 3.85
N VAL A 114 6.35 -3.43 4.35
CA VAL A 114 6.82 -2.14 3.82
C VAL A 114 7.34 -1.31 4.98
N ASP A 115 8.55 -0.77 4.82
CA ASP A 115 9.18 0.13 5.77
C ASP A 115 9.68 1.38 5.06
N GLU A 116 9.19 2.54 5.49
CA GLU A 116 9.74 3.84 5.09
C GLU A 116 11.06 4.08 5.82
N VAL A 117 12.13 4.23 5.05
CA VAL A 117 13.51 4.47 5.53
C VAL A 117 13.98 5.85 5.05
N SER A 118 15.13 6.30 5.55
CA SER A 118 15.62 7.67 5.27
C SER A 118 15.84 7.97 3.79
N ASP A 119 16.19 6.97 2.97
CA ASP A 119 16.52 7.13 1.56
C ASP A 119 15.49 6.50 0.60
N GLY A 120 14.34 6.06 1.10
CA GLY A 120 13.34 5.41 0.27
C GLY A 120 12.34 4.54 1.03
N VAL A 121 11.88 3.49 0.37
CA VAL A 121 10.93 2.52 0.90
C VAL A 121 11.46 1.12 0.68
N GLN A 122 11.67 0.40 1.77
CA GLN A 122 12.00 -1.02 1.74
C GLN A 122 10.70 -1.83 1.60
N ILE A 123 10.71 -2.81 0.71
CA ILE A 123 9.58 -3.70 0.42
C ILE A 123 10.09 -5.14 0.47
N SER A 124 9.37 -6.00 1.17
CA SER A 124 9.53 -7.44 1.04
C SER A 124 8.18 -8.15 0.94
N TYR A 125 8.11 -9.19 0.12
CA TYR A 125 6.97 -10.10 0.02
C TYR A 125 7.42 -11.42 -0.59
N VAL A 126 6.60 -12.45 -0.45
CA VAL A 126 6.82 -13.75 -1.08
C VAL A 126 6.01 -13.79 -2.37
N ARG A 127 6.59 -14.33 -3.45
CA ARG A 127 5.90 -14.54 -4.73
C ARG A 127 6.21 -15.91 -5.31
N ALA A 128 5.40 -16.33 -6.28
CA ALA A 128 5.69 -17.54 -7.04
C ALA A 128 7.04 -17.40 -7.78
N ASP A 129 7.81 -18.48 -7.83
CA ASP A 129 9.02 -18.56 -8.64
C ASP A 129 8.61 -18.64 -10.13
N PRO A 130 9.10 -17.74 -11.00
CA PRO A 130 8.74 -17.72 -12.42
C PRO A 130 9.16 -18.99 -13.17
N ASP A 131 10.24 -19.66 -12.71
CA ASP A 131 10.74 -20.89 -13.32
C ASP A 131 10.04 -22.13 -12.74
N ASN A 132 9.43 -22.01 -11.56
CA ASN A 132 8.73 -23.10 -10.89
C ASN A 132 7.59 -22.60 -9.99
N SER A 133 6.37 -22.57 -10.53
CA SER A 133 5.16 -22.14 -9.80
C SER A 133 4.84 -22.89 -8.50
N LEU A 134 5.44 -24.07 -8.24
CA LEU A 134 5.30 -24.80 -6.98
C LEU A 134 6.25 -24.31 -5.88
N ARG A 135 7.20 -23.43 -6.24
CA ARG A 135 8.14 -22.82 -5.32
C ARG A 135 7.78 -21.36 -5.11
N THR A 136 8.06 -20.90 -3.91
CA THR A 136 7.96 -19.49 -3.53
C THR A 136 9.35 -18.93 -3.34
N GLN A 137 9.55 -17.69 -3.76
CA GLN A 137 10.77 -16.93 -3.53
C GLN A 137 10.46 -15.65 -2.76
N GLU A 138 11.38 -15.27 -1.87
CA GLU A 138 11.33 -13.96 -1.23
C GLU A 138 11.78 -12.89 -2.23
N HIS A 139 10.94 -11.88 -2.41
CA HIS A 139 11.29 -10.66 -3.11
C HIS A 139 11.60 -9.59 -2.08
N HIS A 140 12.77 -8.99 -2.16
CA HIS A 140 13.21 -7.90 -1.30
C HIS A 140 13.83 -6.79 -2.16
N THR A 141 13.41 -5.55 -1.95
CA THR A 141 13.95 -4.39 -2.67
C THR A 141 13.85 -3.13 -1.83
N VAL A 142 14.70 -2.15 -2.13
CA VAL A 142 14.62 -0.79 -1.58
C VAL A 142 14.42 0.14 -2.75
N LEU A 143 13.30 0.86 -2.76
CA LEU A 143 12.97 1.83 -3.80
C LEU A 143 13.25 3.23 -3.30
N ARG A 144 14.16 3.91 -3.99
CA ARG A 144 14.44 5.33 -3.81
C ARG A 144 13.43 6.18 -4.58
N GLU A 145 13.43 7.47 -4.32
CA GLU A 145 12.49 8.42 -4.93
C GLU A 145 12.42 8.32 -6.48
N PRO A 146 13.53 8.23 -7.25
CA PRO A 146 13.44 8.10 -8.71
C PRO A 146 12.76 6.79 -9.15
N GLU A 147 12.96 5.71 -8.40
CA GLU A 147 12.41 4.39 -8.69
C GLU A 147 10.91 4.34 -8.36
N ILE A 148 10.52 4.95 -7.23
CA ILE A 148 9.10 5.14 -6.86
C ILE A 148 8.39 5.96 -7.95
N ARG A 149 9.02 7.03 -8.43
CA ARG A 149 8.47 7.87 -9.52
C ARG A 149 8.29 7.07 -10.81
N ALA A 150 9.34 6.39 -11.26
CA ALA A 150 9.28 5.55 -12.46
C ALA A 150 8.21 4.45 -12.34
N MET A 151 8.07 3.84 -11.16
CA MET A 151 7.06 2.84 -10.87
C MET A 151 5.63 3.40 -11.02
N ILE A 152 5.35 4.56 -10.41
CA ILE A 152 4.05 5.23 -10.49
C ILE A 152 3.73 5.66 -11.93
N GLU A 153 4.69 6.28 -12.63
CA GLU A 153 4.54 6.74 -14.01
C GLU A 153 4.26 5.57 -14.98
N SER A 154 5.00 4.47 -14.85
CA SER A 154 4.77 3.23 -15.61
C SER A 154 3.36 2.67 -15.42
N ALA A 155 2.81 2.76 -14.20
CA ALA A 155 1.45 2.32 -13.91
C ALA A 155 0.38 3.28 -14.46
N GLN A 156 0.68 4.58 -14.54
CA GLN A 156 -0.22 5.57 -15.13
C GLN A 156 -0.26 5.46 -16.66
N GLY A 157 0.90 5.31 -17.32
CA GLY A 157 1.01 5.19 -18.78
C GLY A 157 0.27 3.97 -19.35
N ARG A 158 0.12 2.90 -18.55
CA ARG A 158 -0.69 1.71 -18.91
C ARG A 158 -2.20 1.97 -18.95
N ARG A 159 -2.71 3.01 -18.30
CA ARG A 159 -4.15 3.36 -18.30
C ARG A 159 -4.56 4.31 -19.42
N SER A 160 -3.59 5.01 -20.01
CA SER A 160 -3.82 5.95 -21.12
C SER A 160 -3.81 5.28 -22.50
N ARG A 161 -3.68 3.96 -22.57
CA ARG A 161 -3.82 3.14 -23.78
C ARG A 161 -5.09 2.31 -23.67
#